data_AF-C4YVT6-F1
#
_entry.id   AF-C4YVT6-F1
#
_cell.length_a   1.000
_cell.length_b   1.000
_cell.length_c   1.000
_cell.angle_alpha   90.00
_cell.angle_beta   90.00
_cell.angle_gamma   90.00
#
_symmetry.space_group_name_H-M   'P 1'
#
loop_
_entity.id
_entity.type
_entity.pdbx_description
1 polymer ?
#
loop_
_entity_poly.entity_id
_entity_poly.type
_entity_poly.pdbx_seq_one_letter_code
_entity_poly.pdbx_strand_id
1 'polypeptide(L)' 'MKKWQLSEAKQNLEKIIDHVLQGKVHAIVKSSGEVVYLIAGEKNNMIAEQAKLGCQANTDLITSEIYK' A
#
# COMPACT_ATOMS: atom_id res chain seq x y z
N MET A 1 12.87 1.11 4.29
CA MET A 1 11.66 1.94 4.48
C MET A 1 11.91 2.90 5.64
N LYS A 2 11.84 4.22 5.44
CA LYS A 2 12.08 5.21 6.51
C LYS A 2 10.75 5.55 7.20
N LYS A 3 10.74 5.52 8.54
CA LYS A 3 9.66 5.96 9.41
C LYS A 3 9.97 7.37 9.91
N TRP A 4 9.03 8.28 9.77
CA TRP A 4 9.14 9.68 10.20
C TRP A 4 8.22 9.90 11.39
N GLN A 5 8.69 10.62 12.40
CA GLN A 5 7.76 11.14 13.42
C GLN A 5 6.88 12.23 12.80
N LEU A 6 5.63 12.38 13.23
CA LEU A 6 4.70 13.36 12.64
C LEU A 6 5.27 14.79 12.57
N SER A 7 6.01 15.22 13.59
CA SER A 7 6.70 16.52 13.60
C SER A 7 7.78 16.63 12.53
N GLU A 8 8.65 15.62 12.41
CA GLU A 8 9.70 15.54 11.38
C GLU A 8 9.09 15.48 9.97
N ALA A 9 8.00 14.73 9.81
CA ALA A 9 7.29 14.58 8.54
C ALA A 9 6.70 15.90 8.04
N LYS A 10 6.16 16.74 8.95
CA LYS A 10 5.64 18.07 8.60
C LYS A 10 6.71 18.97 8.00
N GLN A 11 7.93 18.90 8.53
CA GLN A 11 9.06 19.71 8.06
C GLN A 11 9.67 19.20 6.75
N ASN A 12 9.42 17.92 6.40
CA ASN A 12 10.03 17.25 5.25
C ASN A 12 9.00 16.76 4.23
N LEU A 13 7.80 17.35 4.21
CA LEU A 13 6.68 16.83 3.45
C LEU A 13 6.98 16.74 1.94
N GLU A 14 7.55 17.79 1.34
CA GLU A 14 7.92 17.81 -0.08
C GLU A 14 8.88 16.67 -0.43
N LYS A 15 9.95 16.51 0.35
CA LYS A 15 10.92 15.41 0.19
C LYS A 15 10.28 14.03 0.31
N ILE A 16 9.33 13.87 1.24
CA ILE A 16 8.60 12.62 1.43
C ILE A 16 7.75 12.33 0.19
N ILE A 17 7.04 13.32 -0.35
CA ILE A 17 6.23 13.18 -1.56
C ILE A 17 7.10 12.80 -2.76
N ASP A 18 8.21 13.50 -3.00
CA ASP A 18 9.13 13.20 -4.10
C ASP A 18 9.64 11.76 -4.05
N HIS A 19 10.04 11.30 -2.86
CA HIS A 19 10.48 9.93 -2.67
C HIS A 19 9.36 8.92 -2.93
N VAL A 20 8.14 9.22 -2.47
CA VAL A 20 6.98 8.36 -2.68
C VAL A 20 6.64 8.26 -4.16
N LEU A 21 6.68 9.36 -4.91
CA LEU A 21 6.47 9.39 -6.36
C LEU A 21 7.59 8.67 -7.13
N GLN A 22 8.84 8.69 -6.65
CA GLN A 22 9.92 7.82 -7.12
C GLN A 22 9.71 6.34 -6.74
N GLY A 23 8.62 6.04 -6.03
CA GLY A 23 8.20 4.70 -5.70
C GLY A 23 8.88 4.11 -4.48
N LYS A 24 9.43 4.94 -3.59
CA LYS A 24 9.92 4.53 -2.26
C LYS A 24 8.78 4.57 -1.26
N VAL A 25 8.63 3.52 -0.47
CA VAL A 25 7.64 3.51 0.62
C VAL A 25 8.18 4.26 1.83
N HIS A 26 7.35 5.16 2.35
CA HIS A 26 7.59 5.90 3.58
C HIS A 26 6.45 5.67 4.56
N ALA A 27 6.72 5.85 5.85
CA ALA A 27 5.70 5.79 6.89
C ALA A 27 5.81 6.97 7.83
N ILE A 28 4.68 7.46 8.33
CA ILE A 28 4.58 8.50 9.35
C ILE A 28 4.01 7.87 10.61
N VAL A 29 4.67 8.09 11.73
CA VAL A 29 4.31 7.59 13.06
C VAL A 29 3.82 8.75 13.91
N LYS A 30 2.65 8.60 14.52
CA LYS A 30 2.15 9.52 15.55
C LYS A 30 2.75 9.20 16.91
N SER A 31 2.78 10.18 17.80
CA SER A 31 3.20 9.99 19.20
C SER A 31 2.32 8.98 19.96
N SER A 32 1.06 8.84 19.54
CA SER A 32 0.11 7.84 20.05
C SER A 32 0.36 6.42 19.52
N GLY A 33 1.30 6.23 18.60
CA GLY A 33 1.73 4.92 18.10
C GLY A 33 1.08 4.48 16.80
N GLU A 34 0.05 5.17 16.29
CA GLU A 34 -0.51 4.85 14.96
C GLU A 34 0.51 5.15 13.85
N VAL A 35 0.47 4.33 12.80
CA VAL A 35 1.39 4.41 11.67
C VAL A 35 0.60 4.49 10.37
N VAL A 36 0.94 5.48 9.54
CA VAL A 36 0.37 5.67 8.20
C VAL A 36 1.45 5.41 7.15
N TYR A 37 1.15 4.60 6.15
CA TYR A 37 2.06 4.29 5.05
C TYR A 37 1.71 5.13 3.81
N LEU A 38 2.74 5.63 3.13
CA LEU A 38 2.64 6.44 1.92
C LEU A 38 3.27 5.66 0.77
N ILE A 39 2.47 5.40 -0.26
CA ILE A 39 2.82 4.62 -1.46
C ILE A 39 2.24 5.36 -2.66
N ALA A 40 3.00 5.46 -3.76
CA ALA A 40 2.51 6.08 -4.99
C ALA A 40 1.35 5.28 -5.59
N GLY A 41 0.30 5.99 -6.02
CA GLY A 41 -0.90 5.43 -6.63
C GLY A 41 -0.60 4.51 -7.82
N GLU A 42 0.36 4.88 -8.68
CA GLU A 42 0.75 4.06 -9.85
C GLU A 42 1.32 2.69 -9.47
N LYS A 43 2.01 2.57 -8.32
CA LYS A 43 2.47 1.27 -7.79
C LYS A 43 1.37 0.53 -7.00
N ASN A 44 0.33 1.23 -6.55
CA ASN A 44 -0.81 0.64 -5.87
C ASN A 44 -1.75 -0.12 -6.83
N ASN A 45 -1.72 0.17 -8.14
CA ASN A 45 -2.50 -0.61 -9.11
C ASN A 45 -2.08 -2.08 -9.14
N MET A 46 -0.79 -2.40 -8.96
CA MET A 46 -0.34 -3.79 -8.87
C MET A 46 -0.87 -4.51 -7.62
N ILE A 47 -1.04 -3.81 -6.49
CA ILE A 47 -1.53 -4.39 -5.23
C ILE A 47 -3.05 -4.57 -5.30
N ALA A 48 -3.78 -3.61 -5.87
CA ALA A 48 -5.22 -3.72 -6.10
C ALA A 48 -5.58 -4.77 -7.16
N GLU A 49 -4.78 -4.90 -8.23
CA GLU A 49 -4.96 -5.95 -9.24
C GLU A 49 -4.63 -7.35 -8.70
N GLN A 50 -3.59 -7.50 -7.86
CA GLN A 50 -3.31 -8.77 -7.19
C GLN A 50 -4.44 -9.20 -6.25
N ALA A 51 -5.06 -8.26 -5.52
CA ALA A 51 -6.24 -8.57 -4.71
C ALA A 51 -7.42 -9.08 -5.56
N LYS A 52 -7.57 -8.57 -6.79
CA LYS A 52 -8.59 -9.05 -7.75
C LYS A 52 -8.29 -10.46 -8.27
N LEU A 53 -7.03 -10.76 -8.62
CA LEU A 53 -6.62 -12.06 -9.15
C LEU A 53 -6.75 -13.19 -8.10
N GLY A 54 -6.46 -12.91 -6.82
CA GLY A 54 -6.63 -13.88 -5.74
C GLY A 54 -8.09 -14.26 -5.46
N CYS A 55 -9.03 -13.32 -5.66
CA CYS A 55 -10.46 -13.59 -5.52
C CYS A 55 -11.03 -14.41 -6.69
N GLN A 56 -10.50 -14.24 -7.91
CA GLN A 56 -10.98 -14.94 -9.10
C GLN A 56 -10.56 -16.42 -9.11
N ALA A 57 -9.35 -16.74 -8.65
CA ALA A 57 -8.88 -18.12 -8.54
C ALA A 57 -9.78 -19.00 -7.64
N ASN A 58 -10.36 -18.41 -6.58
CA ASN A 58 -11.28 -19.11 -5.69
C ASN A 58 -12.68 -19.28 -6.27
N THR A 59 -13.10 -18.46 -7.23
CA THR A 59 -14.43 -18.60 -7.85
C THR A 59 -14.43 -19.71 -8.90
N ASP A 60 -13.36 -19.84 -9.69
CA ASP A 60 -13.24 -20.90 -10.71
C ASP A 60 -13.21 -22.32 -10.10
N LEU A 61 -12.53 -22.52 -8.96
CA LEU A 61 -12.50 -23.79 -8.23
C LEU A 61 -13.89 -24.23 -7.74
N ILE A 62 -14.70 -23.29 -7.23
CA ILE A 62 -16.04 -23.59 -6.70
C ILE A 62 -16.99 -24.03 -7.83
N THR A 63 -16.94 -23.39 -9.00
CA THR A 63 -17.75 -23.82 -10.16
C THR A 63 -17.36 -25.18 -10.73
N SER A 64 -16.10 -25.61 -10.56
CA SER A 64 -15.66 -26.94 -11.02
C SER A 64 -16.10 -28.09 -10.10
N GLU A 65 -16.37 -27.85 -8.82
CA GLU A 65 -16.86 -28.88 -7.89
C GLU A 65 -18.38 -29.06 -7.94
N ILE A 66 -19.13 -28.05 -8.39
CA ILE A 66 -20.60 -28.09 -8.47
C ILE A 66 -21.09 -28.85 -9.72
N TYR A 67 -20.25 -29.01 -10.75
CA TYR A 67 -20.60 -29.66 -12.03
C TYR A 67 -20.02 -31.08 -12.22
N LYS A 68 -19.75 -31.83 -11.13
CA LYS A 68 -19.41 -33.25 -11.20
C LYS A 68 -20.51 -34.15 -10.69
#